data_AF-A0A5C3MG11-F1
#
_entry.id   AF-A0A5C3MG11-F1
#
_cell.length_a   1.000
_cell.length_b   1.000
_cell.length_c   1.000
_cell.angle_alpha   90.00
_cell.angle_beta   90.00
_cell.angle_gamma   90.00
#
_symmetry.space_group_name_H-M   'P 1'
#
loop_
_entity.id
_entity.type
_entity.pdbx_description
1 polymer ?
#
loop_
_entity_poly.entity_id
_entity_poly.type
_entity_poly.pdbx_seq_one_letter_code
_entity_poly.pdbx_strand_id
1 'polypeptide(L)'
;MISKWEQLTLAPELLRSLAKFGVGPPNKIQQRALPFLLRGADIIAQAPPTQERIAAYVIPAIQVAVVNLSVRRGPVVIMVSTTVDQATQAQRMIRDLGGPIGVRSALGVGTTTATGDLAQELRLLQQNMPHIICGTPQKLNALFTSPGGLIGSEVRFLVLDEVDQLIARNLHEFVFNIVKLLPPPRSRPLSHTPATNNSSTTIPQFTSPFETNNPAISPFQNNGRRFSAVSGSPGTPDGLGNSQAIERQTALFSNTVPQDVLNLASAIQLREPVRVLVRRDGGVTNPDTSQGSRGLRQYYLYLAFTAGARSDPLAPAPGGGLGIIGSGRGATSAETAQAREWKLDALADLFDDVDVNQAIVHVGGMTALDAVVYKLASRGLEAIPLHGDMNAGSKLAALNKFRGTSSVLMRQPSAKVLVVYDVQVKTPDVSQVPLIVNYDLPKAVEEYAHRVAPAIASNYSRAGVVVNFVTATGGDVEMLRSIECFYKIKCPEVPMSLREIV
;
A
#
# COMPACT_ATOMS: atom_id res chain seq x y z
N MET A 1 12.12 -7.02 16.42
CA MET A 1 11.13 -6.75 15.36
C MET A 1 9.75 -6.86 15.99
N ILE A 2 8.84 -5.92 15.74
CA ILE A 2 7.51 -5.94 16.37
C ILE A 2 6.68 -7.02 15.70
N SER A 3 6.19 -7.99 16.46
CA SER A 3 5.39 -9.11 15.95
C SER A 3 3.98 -9.14 16.51
N LYS A 4 3.70 -8.33 17.54
CA LYS A 4 2.44 -8.31 18.27
C LYS A 4 2.03 -6.87 18.57
N TRP A 5 0.73 -6.60 18.61
CA TRP A 5 0.19 -5.25 18.86
C TRP A 5 0.48 -4.77 20.28
N GLU A 6 0.57 -5.69 21.24
CA GLU A 6 0.85 -5.44 22.66
C GLU A 6 2.29 -4.94 22.90
N GLN A 7 3.18 -5.06 21.92
CA GLN A 7 4.53 -4.50 21.97
C GLN A 7 4.55 -2.99 21.67
N LEU A 8 3.43 -2.44 21.21
CA LEU A 8 3.26 -1.01 20.93
C LEU A 8 2.59 -0.33 22.12
N THR A 9 2.93 0.94 22.35
CA THR A 9 2.36 1.78 23.41
C THR A 9 0.97 2.32 23.02
N LEU A 10 0.03 1.41 22.75
CA LEU A 10 -1.36 1.71 22.40
C LEU A 10 -2.24 1.74 23.65
N ALA A 11 -3.31 2.54 23.61
CA ALA A 11 -4.31 2.56 24.67
C ALA A 11 -4.94 1.16 24.83
N PRO A 12 -5.20 0.69 26.06
CA PRO A 12 -5.78 -0.65 26.30
C PRO A 12 -7.09 -0.90 25.55
N GLU A 13 -7.94 0.12 25.46
CA GLU A 13 -9.20 0.08 24.74
C GLU A 13 -9.02 -0.06 23.22
N LEU A 14 -7.97 0.57 22.66
CA LEU A 14 -7.61 0.42 21.25
C LEU A 14 -7.06 -0.97 20.95
N LEU A 15 -6.21 -1.53 21.84
CA LEU A 15 -5.74 -2.92 21.71
C LEU A 15 -6.91 -3.91 21.71
N ARG A 16 -7.89 -3.73 22.61
CA ARG A 16 -9.09 -4.56 22.67
C ARG A 16 -9.93 -4.42 21.39
N SER A 17 -10.05 -3.21 20.85
CA SER A 17 -10.75 -2.95 19.59
C SER A 17 -10.08 -3.62 18.40
N LEU A 18 -8.74 -3.54 18.30
CA LEU A 18 -7.95 -4.21 17.26
C LEU A 18 -8.14 -5.73 17.29
N ALA A 19 -8.11 -6.32 18.49
CA ALA A 19 -8.35 -7.75 18.67
C ALA A 19 -9.77 -8.16 18.26
N LYS A 20 -10.79 -7.38 18.65
CA LYS A 20 -12.19 -7.65 18.31
C LYS A 20 -12.47 -7.52 16.81
N PHE A 21 -11.85 -6.54 16.15
CA PHE A 21 -11.97 -6.35 14.71
C PHE A 21 -11.25 -7.47 13.92
N GLY A 22 -10.32 -8.19 14.55
CA GLY A 22 -9.56 -9.26 13.89
C GLY A 22 -8.42 -8.73 13.02
N VAL A 23 -7.79 -7.61 13.40
CA VAL A 23 -6.58 -7.15 12.72
C VAL A 23 -5.47 -8.17 12.98
N GLY A 24 -4.96 -8.80 11.92
CA GLY A 24 -3.83 -9.72 11.99
C GLY A 24 -2.57 -9.08 12.58
N PRO A 25 -1.49 -9.84 12.79
CA PRO A 25 -0.25 -9.30 13.35
C PRO A 25 0.31 -8.12 12.51
N PRO A 26 1.02 -7.16 13.11
CA PRO A 26 1.55 -6.00 12.41
C PRO A 26 2.38 -6.39 11.18
N ASN A 27 2.09 -5.79 10.02
CA ASN A 27 2.83 -6.06 8.78
C ASN A 27 4.10 -5.20 8.66
N LYS A 28 4.93 -5.41 7.62
CA LYS A 28 6.22 -4.70 7.44
C LYS A 28 6.13 -3.18 7.57
N ILE A 29 5.12 -2.53 6.98
CA ILE A 29 4.96 -1.06 7.10
C ILE A 29 4.55 -0.66 8.50
N GLN A 30 3.63 -1.39 9.13
CA GLN A 30 3.19 -1.13 10.50
C GLN A 30 4.33 -1.33 11.51
N GLN A 31 5.08 -2.43 11.39
CA GLN A 31 6.24 -2.74 12.23
C GLN A 31 7.32 -1.65 12.18
N ARG A 32 7.53 -1.05 10.99
CA ARG A 32 8.53 0.01 10.79
C ARG A 32 8.00 1.39 11.14
N ALA A 33 6.76 1.72 10.83
CA ALA A 33 6.22 3.07 11.00
C ALA A 33 5.65 3.33 12.40
N LEU A 34 4.87 2.40 12.96
CA LEU A 34 4.15 2.60 14.22
C LEU A 34 5.04 2.97 15.41
N PRO A 35 6.25 2.41 15.60
CA PRO A 35 7.11 2.78 16.73
C PRO A 35 7.54 4.24 16.73
N PHE A 36 7.65 4.84 15.55
CA PHE A 36 8.00 6.25 15.39
C PHE A 36 6.74 7.11 15.50
N LEU A 37 5.66 6.72 14.81
CA LEU A 37 4.39 7.43 14.83
C LEU A 37 3.80 7.55 16.23
N LEU A 38 3.78 6.46 17.00
CA LEU A 38 3.22 6.45 18.36
C LEU A 38 4.07 7.22 19.37
N ARG A 39 5.35 7.47 19.06
CA ARG A 39 6.21 8.37 19.84
C ARG A 39 6.10 9.83 19.39
N GLY A 40 5.31 10.11 18.36
CA GLY A 40 5.11 11.44 17.82
C GLY A 40 6.05 11.82 16.68
N ALA A 41 6.97 10.98 16.22
CA ALA A 41 7.92 11.37 15.17
C ALA A 41 7.22 11.70 13.85
N ASP A 42 7.74 12.69 13.14
CA ASP A 42 7.38 12.95 11.75
C ASP A 42 7.97 11.87 10.85
N ILE A 43 7.23 11.41 9.85
CA ILE A 43 7.70 10.35 8.96
C ILE A 43 7.45 10.65 7.49
N ILE A 44 8.31 10.11 6.64
CA ILE A 44 8.05 9.89 5.21
C ILE A 44 8.13 8.39 4.98
N ALA A 45 6.99 7.78 4.67
CA ALA A 45 6.84 6.37 4.41
C ALA A 45 6.65 6.10 2.91
N GLN A 46 7.56 5.33 2.33
CA GLN A 46 7.38 4.75 1.01
C GLN A 46 6.76 3.37 1.15
N ALA A 47 5.50 3.22 0.70
CA ALA A 47 4.76 1.96 0.78
C ALA A 47 3.64 1.88 -0.28
N PRO A 48 3.36 0.66 -0.83
CA PRO A 48 2.28 0.45 -1.79
C PRO A 48 0.88 0.79 -1.23
N PRO A 49 -0.11 1.10 -2.09
CA PRO A 49 -1.45 1.51 -1.70
C PRO A 49 -2.32 0.34 -1.24
N THR A 50 -1.96 -0.23 -0.09
CA THR A 50 -2.67 -1.38 0.50
C THR A 50 -3.47 -0.97 1.74
N GLN A 51 -4.44 -1.79 2.10
CA GLN A 51 -5.23 -1.60 3.33
C GLN A 51 -4.34 -1.56 4.59
N GLU A 52 -3.22 -2.28 4.58
CA GLU A 52 -2.28 -2.27 5.70
C GLU A 52 -1.50 -0.96 5.82
N ARG A 53 -1.25 -0.25 4.69
CA ARG A 53 -0.75 1.13 4.71
C ARG A 53 -1.77 2.04 5.37
N ILE A 54 -3.06 1.87 5.04
CA ILE A 54 -4.16 2.61 5.68
C ILE A 54 -4.14 2.38 7.20
N ALA A 55 -4.07 1.13 7.63
CA ALA A 55 -3.98 0.81 9.06
C ALA A 55 -2.73 1.41 9.74
N ALA A 56 -1.60 1.52 9.02
CA ALA A 56 -0.37 2.09 9.57
C ALA A 56 -0.50 3.56 9.99
N TYR A 57 -1.39 4.33 9.37
CA TYR A 57 -1.68 5.72 9.78
C TYR A 57 -3.00 5.87 10.54
N VAL A 58 -4.00 4.99 10.34
CA VAL A 58 -5.28 5.05 11.07
C VAL A 58 -5.09 4.69 12.55
N ILE A 59 -4.28 3.68 12.86
CA ILE A 59 -4.06 3.26 14.25
C ILE A 59 -3.46 4.39 15.11
N PRO A 60 -2.37 5.08 14.70
CA PRO A 60 -1.85 6.21 15.45
C PRO A 60 -2.81 7.42 15.46
N ALA A 61 -3.61 7.61 14.40
CA ALA A 61 -4.66 8.63 14.39
C ALA A 61 -5.73 8.38 15.47
N ILE A 62 -6.20 7.13 15.60
CA ILE A 62 -7.13 6.73 16.66
C ILE A 62 -6.46 6.89 18.04
N GLN A 63 -5.20 6.50 18.19
CA GLN A 63 -4.45 6.70 19.44
C GLN A 63 -4.45 8.17 19.87
N VAL A 64 -4.12 9.09 18.95
CA VAL A 64 -4.13 10.54 19.22
C VAL A 64 -5.53 11.02 19.60
N ALA A 65 -6.57 10.54 18.91
CA ALA A 65 -7.94 10.89 19.22
C ALA A 65 -8.42 10.37 20.59
N VAL A 66 -8.07 9.13 20.96
CA VAL A 66 -8.42 8.51 22.24
C VAL A 66 -7.81 9.29 23.41
N VAL A 67 -6.57 9.76 23.27
CA VAL A 67 -5.90 10.57 24.29
C VAL A 67 -6.54 11.97 24.42
N ASN A 68 -7.28 12.44 23.41
CA ASN A 68 -7.84 13.79 23.35
C ASN A 68 -9.38 13.79 23.19
N LEU A 69 -10.10 12.79 23.71
CA LEU A 69 -11.57 12.69 23.60
C LEU A 69 -12.34 13.87 24.21
N SER A 70 -11.72 14.59 25.14
CA SER A 70 -12.30 15.78 25.77
C SER A 70 -12.29 17.01 24.85
N VAL A 71 -11.49 17.02 23.78
CA VAL A 71 -11.38 18.15 22.86
C VAL A 71 -12.62 18.21 21.96
N ARG A 72 -13.32 19.35 21.99
CA ARG A 72 -14.54 19.58 21.20
C ARG A 72 -14.47 20.80 20.26
N ARG A 73 -13.36 21.57 20.30
CA ARG A 73 -13.22 22.81 19.53
C ARG A 73 -12.94 22.59 18.05
N GLY A 74 -12.37 21.45 17.70
CA GLY A 74 -11.99 21.09 16.34
C GLY A 74 -11.47 19.65 16.26
N PRO A 75 -11.22 19.16 15.05
CA PRO A 75 -10.55 17.88 14.87
C PRO A 75 -9.13 17.92 15.45
N VAL A 76 -8.72 16.79 16.04
CA VAL A 76 -7.36 16.59 16.53
C VAL A 76 -6.48 15.86 15.52
N VAL A 77 -7.10 15.22 14.52
CA VAL A 77 -6.41 14.60 13.39
C VAL A 77 -7.06 14.99 12.06
N ILE A 78 -6.23 15.33 11.08
CA ILE A 78 -6.64 15.51 9.67
C ILE A 78 -5.93 14.48 8.81
N MET A 79 -6.67 13.84 7.91
CA MET A 79 -6.13 12.87 6.96
C MET A 79 -6.54 13.24 5.54
N VAL A 80 -5.57 13.66 4.73
CA VAL A 80 -5.78 14.01 3.34
C VAL A 80 -5.43 12.79 2.48
N SER A 81 -6.42 12.25 1.78
CA SER A 81 -6.25 11.13 0.84
C SER A 81 -6.55 11.59 -0.58
N THR A 82 -5.72 11.22 -1.54
CA THR A 82 -5.85 11.71 -2.93
C THR A 82 -7.15 11.27 -3.60
N THR A 83 -7.69 10.10 -3.25
CA THR A 83 -8.91 9.54 -3.84
C THR A 83 -10.05 9.41 -2.82
N VAL A 84 -11.30 9.48 -3.30
CA VAL A 84 -12.50 9.29 -2.48
C VAL A 84 -12.56 7.88 -1.89
N ASP A 85 -12.16 6.86 -2.65
CA ASP A 85 -12.14 5.47 -2.21
C ASP A 85 -11.22 5.27 -1.00
N GLN A 86 -10.01 5.84 -1.04
CA GLN A 86 -9.07 5.76 0.07
C GLN A 86 -9.52 6.53 1.30
N ALA A 87 -10.07 7.73 1.12
CA ALA A 87 -10.65 8.50 2.21
C ALA A 87 -11.79 7.71 2.89
N THR A 88 -12.64 7.07 2.10
CA THR A 88 -13.75 6.24 2.58
C THR A 88 -13.25 4.99 3.32
N GLN A 89 -12.23 4.31 2.79
CA GLN A 89 -11.62 3.15 3.46
C GLN A 89 -10.99 3.53 4.80
N ALA A 90 -10.27 4.66 4.86
CA ALA A 90 -9.72 5.19 6.10
C ALA A 90 -10.83 5.53 7.11
N GLN A 91 -11.88 6.25 6.68
CA GLN A 91 -13.00 6.62 7.54
C GLN A 91 -13.72 5.40 8.12
N ARG A 92 -13.96 4.39 7.28
CA ARG A 92 -14.59 3.14 7.69
C ARG A 92 -13.75 2.44 8.75
N MET A 93 -12.45 2.32 8.53
CA MET A 93 -11.54 1.72 9.50
C MET A 93 -11.51 2.51 10.83
N ILE A 94 -11.54 3.84 10.77
CA ILE A 94 -11.64 4.69 11.97
C ILE A 94 -12.95 4.45 12.70
N ARG A 95 -14.07 4.34 11.99
CA ARG A 95 -15.38 4.10 12.60
C ARG A 95 -15.43 2.73 13.26
N ASP A 96 -14.92 1.71 12.59
CA ASP A 96 -15.02 0.33 13.05
C ASP A 96 -14.05 0.05 14.23
N LEU A 97 -12.86 0.65 14.24
CA LEU A 97 -11.87 0.52 15.32
C LEU A 97 -12.04 1.56 16.44
N GLY A 98 -12.30 2.82 16.08
CA GLY A 98 -12.34 3.95 17.01
C GLY A 98 -13.74 4.25 17.55
N GLY A 99 -14.80 3.98 16.79
CA GLY A 99 -16.18 4.22 17.20
C GLY A 99 -16.57 3.54 18.51
N PRO A 100 -16.29 2.23 18.70
CA PRO A 100 -16.57 1.52 19.95
C PRO A 100 -15.88 2.10 21.19
N ILE A 101 -14.82 2.89 21.01
CA ILE A 101 -14.03 3.51 22.09
C ILE A 101 -14.21 5.03 22.13
N GLY A 102 -15.30 5.54 21.52
CA GLY A 102 -15.74 6.93 21.62
C GLY A 102 -15.11 7.90 20.61
N VAL A 103 -14.30 7.41 19.67
CA VAL A 103 -13.73 8.25 18.60
C VAL A 103 -14.79 8.54 17.54
N ARG A 104 -15.01 9.83 17.27
CA ARG A 104 -15.91 10.31 16.23
C ARG A 104 -15.11 10.70 15.00
N SER A 105 -15.57 10.29 13.82
CA SER A 105 -14.95 10.65 12.55
C SER A 105 -15.95 11.21 11.55
N ALA A 106 -15.46 12.03 10.63
CA ALA A 106 -16.21 12.55 9.50
C ALA A 106 -15.44 12.37 8.19
N LEU A 107 -16.19 12.31 7.08
CA LEU A 107 -15.67 12.17 5.73
C LEU A 107 -15.97 13.44 4.93
N GLY A 108 -14.93 14.16 4.50
CA GLY A 108 -15.04 15.31 3.61
C GLY A 108 -14.76 14.91 2.17
N VAL A 109 -15.77 14.48 1.42
CA VAL A 109 -15.68 14.13 -0.01
C VAL A 109 -16.80 14.82 -0.82
N GLY A 110 -16.71 14.80 -2.15
CA GLY A 110 -17.70 15.39 -3.04
C GLY A 110 -17.30 16.75 -3.61
N THR A 111 -18.16 17.33 -4.46
CA THR A 111 -17.89 18.58 -5.16
C THR A 111 -18.13 19.80 -4.26
N THR A 112 -17.53 20.92 -4.62
CA THR A 112 -17.66 22.21 -3.90
C THR A 112 -18.56 23.21 -4.65
N THR A 113 -19.24 22.78 -5.71
CA THR A 113 -19.89 23.64 -6.70
C THR A 113 -21.21 24.27 -6.24
N ALA A 114 -21.82 23.78 -5.16
CA ALA A 114 -23.01 24.38 -4.54
C ALA A 114 -22.65 24.98 -3.18
N THR A 115 -22.64 26.31 -3.10
CA THR A 115 -22.34 27.07 -1.87
C THR A 115 -23.32 26.78 -0.72
N GLY A 116 -24.56 26.39 -1.02
CA GLY A 116 -25.56 25.98 -0.02
C GLY A 116 -25.22 24.66 0.68
N ASP A 117 -24.69 23.68 -0.06
CA ASP A 117 -24.41 22.34 0.46
C ASP A 117 -23.25 22.35 1.46
N LEU A 118 -22.22 23.16 1.20
CA LEU A 118 -21.05 23.28 2.09
C LEU A 118 -21.42 23.91 3.45
N ALA A 119 -22.24 24.95 3.46
CA ALA A 119 -22.65 25.62 4.69
C ALA A 119 -23.50 24.70 5.58
N GLN A 120 -24.37 23.89 4.97
CA GLN A 120 -25.15 22.88 5.67
C GLN A 120 -24.25 21.79 6.26
N GLU A 121 -23.29 21.28 5.49
CA GLU A 121 -22.33 20.28 5.94
C GLU A 121 -21.49 20.80 7.11
N LEU A 122 -20.98 22.03 7.03
CA LEU A 122 -20.24 22.67 8.13
C LEU A 122 -21.08 22.77 9.41
N ARG A 123 -22.36 23.14 9.29
CA ARG A 123 -23.25 23.20 10.44
C ARG A 123 -23.40 21.82 11.10
N LEU A 124 -23.55 20.76 10.31
CA LEU A 124 -23.64 19.39 10.82
C LEU A 124 -22.34 18.95 11.51
N LEU A 125 -21.19 19.26 10.91
CA LEU A 125 -19.88 18.98 11.50
C LEU A 125 -19.66 19.76 12.81
N GLN A 126 -20.10 21.02 12.88
CA GLN A 126 -19.98 21.83 14.10
C GLN A 126 -20.90 21.35 15.23
N GLN A 127 -22.12 20.90 14.89
CA GLN A 127 -23.04 20.29 15.86
C GLN A 127 -22.49 19.00 16.45
N ASN A 128 -21.78 18.20 15.64
CA ASN A 128 -21.14 16.97 16.09
C ASN A 128 -19.67 16.91 15.70
N MET A 129 -18.86 17.72 16.38
CA MET A 129 -17.44 17.91 16.06
C MET A 129 -16.68 16.57 16.00
N PRO A 130 -16.14 16.14 14.85
CA PRO A 130 -15.35 14.93 14.76
C PRO A 130 -14.00 15.10 15.45
N HIS A 131 -13.47 14.03 16.04
CA HIS A 131 -12.09 14.01 16.52
C HIS A 131 -11.12 13.82 15.35
N ILE A 132 -11.52 13.02 14.35
CA ILE A 132 -10.73 12.73 13.15
C ILE A 132 -11.54 13.12 11.92
N ILE A 133 -10.99 13.96 11.06
CA ILE A 133 -11.58 14.23 9.74
C ILE A 133 -10.66 13.69 8.65
N CYS A 134 -11.24 12.98 7.69
CA CYS A 134 -10.53 12.44 6.54
C CYS A 134 -11.28 12.79 5.26
N GLY A 135 -10.58 12.94 4.14
CA GLY A 135 -11.23 13.44 2.93
C GLY A 135 -10.27 13.75 1.79
N THR A 136 -10.83 14.22 0.69
CA THR A 136 -10.05 14.66 -0.47
C THR A 136 -9.50 16.07 -0.28
N PRO A 137 -8.36 16.43 -0.92
CA PRO A 137 -7.71 17.72 -0.69
C PRO A 137 -8.63 18.92 -0.90
N GLN A 138 -9.39 18.92 -2.01
CA GLN A 138 -10.29 20.01 -2.37
C GLN A 138 -11.41 20.23 -1.36
N LYS A 139 -12.07 19.14 -0.95
CA LYS A 139 -13.21 19.22 -0.03
C LYS A 139 -12.77 19.59 1.37
N LEU A 140 -11.68 19.00 1.86
CA LEU A 140 -11.10 19.40 3.14
C LEU A 140 -10.67 20.86 3.13
N ASN A 141 -10.00 21.32 2.07
CA ASN A 141 -9.64 22.73 1.96
C ASN A 141 -10.88 23.63 2.07
N ALA A 142 -11.96 23.32 1.34
CA ALA A 142 -13.21 24.07 1.44
C ALA A 142 -13.80 24.07 2.85
N LEU A 143 -13.76 22.95 3.58
CA LEU A 143 -14.27 22.85 4.95
C LEU A 143 -13.47 23.68 5.96
N PHE A 144 -12.17 23.90 5.72
CA PHE A 144 -11.32 24.68 6.64
C PHE A 144 -11.21 26.17 6.25
N THR A 145 -11.18 26.49 4.96
CA THR A 145 -10.91 27.88 4.49
C THR A 145 -12.17 28.70 4.23
N SER A 146 -13.35 28.08 4.16
CA SER A 146 -14.60 28.82 3.93
C SER A 146 -14.99 29.66 5.16
N PRO A 147 -15.81 30.72 4.97
CA PRO A 147 -16.33 31.51 6.09
C PRO A 147 -17.08 30.62 7.09
N GLY A 148 -16.67 30.67 8.36
CA GLY A 148 -17.23 29.79 9.40
C GLY A 148 -16.77 28.34 9.29
N GLY A 149 -15.65 28.07 8.60
CA GLY A 149 -15.04 26.75 8.46
C GLY A 149 -14.58 26.14 9.79
N LEU A 150 -14.08 24.90 9.70
CA LEU A 150 -13.58 24.16 10.85
C LEU A 150 -12.30 24.80 11.42
N ILE A 151 -12.18 24.75 12.75
CA ILE A 151 -11.02 25.29 13.46
C ILE A 151 -9.90 24.25 13.47
N GLY A 152 -8.74 24.61 12.91
CA GLY A 152 -7.54 23.76 12.85
C GLY A 152 -6.63 23.79 14.07
N SER A 153 -6.87 24.69 15.04
CA SER A 153 -5.94 24.96 16.16
C SER A 153 -5.69 23.78 17.11
N GLU A 154 -6.55 22.75 17.08
CA GLU A 154 -6.44 21.55 17.91
C GLU A 154 -5.75 20.38 17.19
N VAL A 155 -5.37 20.55 15.93
CA VAL A 155 -4.80 19.46 15.12
C VAL A 155 -3.41 19.11 15.62
N ARG A 156 -3.29 17.89 16.14
CA ARG A 156 -2.07 17.31 16.70
C ARG A 156 -1.39 16.35 15.72
N PHE A 157 -2.15 15.81 14.75
CA PHE A 157 -1.61 14.88 13.76
C PHE A 157 -2.19 15.13 12.36
N LEU A 158 -1.31 15.33 11.38
CA LEU A 158 -1.64 15.47 9.97
C LEU A 158 -1.12 14.27 9.18
N VAL A 159 -1.98 13.62 8.41
CA VAL A 159 -1.61 12.54 7.50
C VAL A 159 -1.84 12.99 6.06
N LEU A 160 -0.85 12.80 5.20
CA LEU A 160 -0.97 12.95 3.75
C LEU A 160 -0.75 11.57 3.09
N ASP A 161 -1.79 11.02 2.46
CA ASP A 161 -1.75 9.72 1.78
C ASP A 161 -1.72 9.88 0.25
N GLU A 162 -0.92 9.04 -0.41
CA GLU A 162 -0.58 9.13 -1.83
C GLU A 162 -0.02 10.49 -2.25
N VAL A 163 1.03 10.94 -1.57
CA VAL A 163 1.64 12.26 -1.84
C VAL A 163 2.14 12.39 -3.29
N ASP A 164 2.69 11.33 -3.86
CA ASP A 164 3.09 11.30 -5.28
C ASP A 164 1.91 11.57 -6.22
N GLN A 165 0.77 10.92 -5.99
CA GLN A 165 -0.46 11.15 -6.77
C GLN A 165 -1.06 12.54 -6.51
N LEU A 166 -0.95 13.04 -5.27
CA LEU A 166 -1.40 14.37 -4.89
C LEU A 166 -0.66 15.45 -5.70
N ILE A 167 0.66 15.29 -5.85
CA ILE A 167 1.51 16.16 -6.67
C ILE A 167 1.17 15.98 -8.16
N ALA A 168 1.12 14.73 -8.65
CA ALA A 168 0.83 14.45 -10.06
C ALA A 168 -0.52 15.01 -10.54
N ARG A 169 -1.51 15.12 -9.64
CA ARG A 169 -2.83 15.71 -9.90
C ARG A 169 -2.92 17.21 -9.58
N ASN A 170 -1.82 17.86 -9.23
CA ASN A 170 -1.76 19.28 -8.85
C ASN A 170 -2.70 19.64 -7.69
N LEU A 171 -2.85 18.75 -6.71
CA LEU A 171 -3.73 18.95 -5.55
C LEU A 171 -3.01 19.49 -4.31
N HIS A 172 -1.71 19.75 -4.40
CA HIS A 172 -0.86 20.14 -3.27
C HIS A 172 -1.12 21.55 -2.75
N GLU A 173 -1.59 22.46 -3.61
CA GLU A 173 -2.01 23.81 -3.21
C GLU A 173 -3.12 23.78 -2.13
N PHE A 174 -4.06 22.84 -2.24
CA PHE A 174 -5.10 22.65 -1.23
C PHE A 174 -4.51 22.24 0.12
N VAL A 175 -3.47 21.40 0.11
CA VAL A 175 -2.76 21.01 1.34
C VAL A 175 -2.05 22.20 1.97
N PHE A 176 -1.36 23.03 1.18
CA PHE A 176 -0.70 24.23 1.69
C PHE A 176 -1.67 25.20 2.35
N ASN A 177 -2.87 25.36 1.78
CA ASN A 177 -3.90 26.21 2.37
C ASN A 177 -4.42 25.67 3.71
N ILE A 178 -4.61 24.35 3.83
CA ILE A 178 -4.98 23.72 5.10
C ILE A 178 -3.86 23.89 6.13
N VAL A 179 -2.60 23.58 5.77
CA VAL A 179 -1.44 23.61 6.69
C VAL A 179 -1.23 24.99 7.32
N LYS A 180 -1.50 26.08 6.60
CA LYS A 180 -1.43 27.46 7.12
C LYS A 180 -2.38 27.71 8.31
N LEU A 181 -3.43 26.92 8.45
CA LEU A 181 -4.43 27.01 9.53
C LEU A 181 -4.14 26.09 10.71
N LEU A 182 -3.08 25.26 10.62
CA LEU A 182 -2.73 24.26 11.62
C LEU A 182 -1.64 24.77 12.57
N PRO A 183 -1.50 24.16 13.77
CA PRO A 183 -0.40 24.45 14.67
C PRO A 183 0.97 24.20 14.02
N PRO A 184 2.03 24.88 14.49
CA PRO A 184 3.35 24.76 13.91
C PRO A 184 3.86 23.30 14.00
N PRO A 185 4.76 22.91 13.08
CA PRO A 185 5.47 21.64 13.20
C PRO A 185 6.30 21.60 14.48
N ARG A 186 6.53 20.40 15.01
CA ARG A 186 7.27 20.21 16.25
C ARG A 186 8.68 20.81 16.19
N SER A 187 9.09 21.45 17.28
CA SER A 187 10.38 22.11 17.40
C SER A 187 11.55 21.18 17.80
N ARG A 188 11.29 20.03 18.44
CA ARG A 188 12.34 19.15 19.00
C ARG A 188 12.35 17.73 18.40
N PRO A 189 13.53 17.20 18.04
CA PRO A 189 13.68 15.79 17.67
C PRO A 189 13.49 14.87 18.88
N LEU A 190 12.97 13.67 18.64
CA LEU A 190 12.86 12.62 19.66
C LEU A 190 14.25 12.05 19.98
N SER A 191 14.65 12.06 21.25
CA SER A 191 15.89 11.38 21.65
C SER A 191 15.73 9.86 21.44
N HIS A 192 16.75 9.23 20.85
CA HIS A 192 16.75 7.81 20.52
C HIS A 192 17.17 6.90 21.70
N THR A 193 17.28 7.43 22.91
CA THR A 193 17.64 6.67 24.11
C THR A 193 16.40 6.25 24.90
N PRO A 194 16.23 4.97 25.25
CA PRO A 194 15.22 4.58 26.23
C PRO A 194 15.53 5.31 27.54
N ALA A 195 14.51 5.91 28.15
CA ALA A 195 14.64 6.56 29.43
C ALA A 195 15.08 5.54 30.50
N THR A 196 16.37 5.49 30.78
CA THR A 196 16.87 4.92 32.03
C THR A 196 16.60 5.95 33.12
N ASN A 197 15.67 5.62 34.02
CA ASN A 197 15.54 6.30 35.30
C ASN A 197 16.85 6.14 36.07
N ASN A 198 17.79 7.08 35.91
CA ASN A 198 18.89 7.23 36.85
C ASN A 198 18.50 8.28 37.87
N SER A 199 18.12 7.79 39.05
CA SER A 199 18.21 8.52 40.31
C SER A 199 19.55 9.25 40.38
N SER A 200 19.47 10.52 40.74
CA SER A 200 20.59 11.42 41.02
C SER A 200 21.62 10.78 41.95
N THR A 201 22.82 10.53 41.42
CA THR A 201 24.03 10.40 42.23
C THR A 201 25.10 11.28 41.60
N THR A 202 25.34 12.41 42.24
CA THR A 202 26.43 13.34 41.97
C THR A 202 27.77 12.65 42.18
N ILE A 203 28.63 12.63 41.15
CA ILE A 203 30.05 12.31 41.28
C ILE A 203 30.86 13.42 40.56
N PRO A 204 31.92 13.98 41.17
CA PRO A 204 32.63 15.15 40.64
C PRO A 204 33.59 14.77 39.50
N GLN A 205 33.79 15.71 38.56
CA GLN A 205 34.80 15.62 37.51
C GLN A 205 36.22 15.54 38.10
N PHE A 206 36.94 14.46 37.78
CA PHE A 206 38.38 14.35 37.95
C PHE A 206 39.04 14.60 36.59
N THR A 207 39.77 15.71 36.46
CA THR A 207 40.63 15.99 35.31
C THR A 207 41.96 15.27 35.49
N SER A 208 42.39 14.46 34.52
CA SER A 208 43.75 13.90 34.49
C SER A 208 44.64 14.61 33.46
N PRO A 209 45.96 14.71 33.73
CA PRO A 209 46.82 15.74 33.15
C PRO A 209 47.98 15.13 32.36
N PHE A 210 48.05 15.27 31.03
CA PHE A 210 49.31 15.13 30.29
C PHE A 210 49.18 15.77 28.90
N GLU A 211 49.67 17.00 28.77
CA GLU A 211 50.14 17.57 27.51
C GLU A 211 51.43 18.35 27.80
N THR A 212 52.51 17.99 27.12
CA THR A 212 53.84 18.59 27.25
C THR A 212 54.14 19.38 25.97
N ASN A 213 54.83 20.51 26.16
CA ASN A 213 55.50 21.40 25.19
C ASN A 213 54.72 22.59 24.61
N ASN A 214 54.80 23.68 25.37
CA ASN A 214 55.07 25.05 24.89
C ASN A 214 56.57 25.14 24.44
N PRO A 215 57.11 26.20 23.76
CA PRO A 215 56.77 27.62 23.96
C PRO A 215 56.80 28.55 22.73
N ALA A 216 56.03 29.65 22.77
CA ALA A 216 56.56 31.01 22.55
C ALA A 216 55.51 32.14 22.79
N ILE A 217 55.74 32.91 23.88
CA ILE A 217 55.75 34.39 23.99
C ILE A 217 54.43 35.18 23.85
N SER A 218 54.00 35.74 25.00
CA SER A 218 53.04 36.86 25.21
C SER A 218 53.79 38.22 25.30
N PRO A 219 53.19 39.45 25.48
CA PRO A 219 52.07 39.77 26.41
C PRO A 219 51.09 40.93 26.00
N PHE A 220 50.25 41.33 26.98
CA PHE A 220 49.26 42.45 27.10
C PHE A 220 47.78 42.06 26.81
N GLN A 221 46.84 41.85 27.75
CA GLN A 221 46.34 42.53 28.98
C GLN A 221 45.23 43.57 28.71
N ASN A 222 43.95 43.25 29.00
CA ASN A 222 43.07 44.06 29.88
C ASN A 222 41.68 43.43 30.23
N ASN A 223 41.37 43.45 31.54
CA ASN A 223 40.09 43.43 32.31
C ASN A 223 38.72 43.31 31.60
N GLY A 224 37.76 42.48 32.05
CA GLY A 224 37.02 42.48 33.34
C GLY A 224 35.51 42.65 33.00
N ARG A 225 34.47 42.11 33.65
CA ARG A 225 34.18 41.60 35.00
C ARG A 225 32.96 40.65 34.93
N ARG A 226 32.93 39.64 35.80
CA ARG A 226 31.73 38.88 36.22
C ARG A 226 31.12 39.54 37.46
N PHE A 227 29.81 39.44 37.65
CA PHE A 227 29.17 39.53 38.96
C PHE A 227 28.14 38.42 39.14
N SER A 228 28.09 37.92 40.37
CA SER A 228 27.35 36.78 40.90
C SER A 228 26.18 37.22 41.78
N ALA A 229 25.12 36.40 41.76
CA ALA A 229 24.22 36.00 42.86
C ALA A 229 23.52 37.06 43.74
N VAL A 230 22.19 36.91 43.91
CA VAL A 230 21.54 36.84 45.23
C VAL A 230 20.24 36.00 45.14
N SER A 231 20.09 35.16 46.15
CA SER A 231 19.00 34.27 46.54
C SER A 231 17.79 34.98 47.16
N GLY A 232 16.60 34.44 46.93
CA GLY A 232 15.37 34.75 47.68
C GLY A 232 14.41 33.56 47.64
N SER A 233 14.18 32.94 48.79
CA SER A 233 13.21 31.87 49.03
C SER A 233 11.84 32.45 49.46
N PRO A 234 10.82 31.63 49.81
CA PRO A 234 9.87 30.97 48.92
C PRO A 234 8.45 31.55 49.08
N GLY A 235 7.74 31.80 47.98
CA GLY A 235 6.36 32.29 47.99
C GLY A 235 5.45 31.45 47.08
N THR A 236 4.49 30.77 47.71
CA THR A 236 3.16 30.33 47.25
C THR A 236 2.97 29.68 45.86
N PRO A 237 2.23 28.54 45.77
CA PRO A 237 1.97 27.87 44.51
C PRO A 237 0.83 28.57 43.76
N ASP A 238 1.15 29.58 42.96
CA ASP A 238 0.19 30.12 41.99
C ASP A 238 0.12 29.20 40.78
N GLY A 239 -0.97 28.43 40.73
CA GLY A 239 -1.42 27.71 39.56
C GLY A 239 -1.85 28.69 38.47
N LEU A 240 -0.93 28.94 37.53
CA LEU A 240 -1.25 29.45 36.20
C LEU A 240 -0.66 28.48 35.19
N GLY A 241 -1.54 27.62 34.67
CA GLY A 241 -1.21 26.58 33.71
C GLY A 241 -0.50 27.17 32.50
N ASN A 242 0.77 26.80 32.35
CA ASN A 242 1.52 27.01 31.13
C ASN A 242 0.85 26.15 30.05
N SER A 243 -0.11 26.70 29.30
CA SER A 243 -0.74 26.02 28.17
C SER A 243 0.35 25.76 27.15
N GLN A 244 0.93 24.56 27.16
CA GLN A 244 1.94 24.18 26.18
C GLN A 244 1.34 24.40 24.79
N ALA A 245 2.04 25.18 23.97
CA ALA A 245 1.65 25.41 22.58
C ALA A 245 1.50 24.05 21.89
N ILE A 246 0.36 23.83 21.24
CA ILE A 246 0.12 22.58 20.49
C ILE A 246 1.11 22.54 19.34
N GLU A 247 1.89 21.47 19.26
CA GLU A 247 2.78 21.18 18.14
C GLU A 247 2.18 20.02 17.33
N ARG A 248 2.17 20.13 16.00
CA ARG A 248 1.63 19.06 15.16
C ARG A 248 2.72 18.07 14.75
N GLN A 249 2.36 16.79 14.77
CA GLN A 249 3.03 15.71 14.06
C GLN A 249 2.53 15.64 12.62
N THR A 250 3.39 15.28 11.66
CA THR A 250 3.00 15.06 10.27
C THR A 250 3.55 13.75 9.72
N ALA A 251 2.73 12.97 9.02
CA ALA A 251 3.11 11.72 8.38
C ALA A 251 2.75 11.71 6.89
N LEU A 252 3.73 11.42 6.04
CA LEU A 252 3.58 11.34 4.60
C LEU A 252 3.65 9.87 4.17
N PHE A 253 2.65 9.40 3.44
CA PHE A 253 2.61 8.07 2.84
C PHE A 253 2.55 8.20 1.33
N SER A 254 3.44 7.51 0.62
CA SER A 254 3.56 7.61 -0.82
C SER A 254 4.01 6.29 -1.42
N ASN A 255 3.58 5.95 -2.63
CA ASN A 255 4.06 4.73 -3.29
C ASN A 255 5.50 4.91 -3.78
N THR A 256 5.81 6.10 -4.28
CA THR A 256 7.12 6.56 -4.71
C THR A 256 7.53 7.83 -3.96
N VAL A 257 8.83 8.09 -3.83
CA VAL A 257 9.34 9.31 -3.17
C VAL A 257 10.29 10.05 -4.13
N PRO A 258 9.77 10.65 -5.21
CA PRO A 258 10.55 11.52 -6.08
C PRO A 258 10.95 12.82 -5.34
N GLN A 259 11.83 13.60 -5.96
CA GLN A 259 12.31 14.87 -5.40
C GLN A 259 11.16 15.82 -5.04
N ASP A 260 10.08 15.85 -5.83
CA ASP A 260 8.93 16.71 -5.56
C ASP A 260 8.20 16.36 -4.26
N VAL A 261 8.16 15.09 -3.86
CA VAL A 261 7.62 14.68 -2.55
C VAL A 261 8.49 15.22 -1.43
N LEU A 262 9.81 15.23 -1.61
CA LEU A 262 10.76 15.80 -0.63
C LEU A 262 10.67 17.34 -0.59
N ASN A 263 10.46 17.98 -1.74
CA ASN A 263 10.23 19.42 -1.83
C ASN A 263 8.94 19.82 -1.11
N LEU A 264 7.85 19.07 -1.32
CA LEU A 264 6.59 19.28 -0.61
C LEU A 264 6.75 19.07 0.90
N ALA A 265 7.45 18.02 1.33
CA ALA A 265 7.76 17.78 2.74
C ALA A 265 8.52 18.97 3.37
N SER A 266 9.49 19.53 2.64
CA SER A 266 10.24 20.71 3.07
C SER A 266 9.34 21.95 3.13
N ALA A 267 8.45 22.13 2.14
CA ALA A 267 7.53 23.27 2.05
C ALA A 267 6.52 23.30 3.21
N ILE A 268 6.03 22.14 3.66
CA ILE A 268 5.18 22.02 4.86
C ILE A 268 5.97 22.00 6.17
N GLN A 269 7.28 22.28 6.12
CA GLN A 269 8.20 22.36 7.25
C GLN A 269 8.31 21.04 8.04
N LEU A 270 8.35 19.90 7.36
CA LEU A 270 8.61 18.60 7.97
C LEU A 270 10.07 18.54 8.43
N ARG A 271 10.32 18.49 9.75
CA ARG A 271 11.68 18.56 10.31
C ARG A 271 12.19 17.16 10.65
N GLU A 272 13.35 16.81 10.09
CA GLU A 272 14.05 15.53 10.34
C GLU A 272 13.15 14.28 10.31
N PRO A 273 12.33 14.09 9.24
CA PRO A 273 11.40 12.98 9.20
C PRO A 273 12.13 11.63 9.17
N VAL A 274 11.62 10.67 9.95
CA VAL A 274 12.07 9.29 9.85
C VAL A 274 11.64 8.73 8.50
N ARG A 275 12.62 8.32 7.70
CA ARG A 275 12.38 7.70 6.39
C ARG A 275 12.08 6.22 6.59
N VAL A 276 10.82 5.85 6.37
CA VAL A 276 10.36 4.47 6.44
C VAL A 276 10.24 3.93 5.03
N LEU A 277 11.25 3.19 4.58
CA LEU A 277 11.18 2.49 3.31
C LEU A 277 10.63 1.09 3.51
N VAL A 278 9.48 0.80 2.90
CA VAL A 278 9.04 -0.57 2.66
C VAL A 278 9.18 -0.80 1.17
N ARG A 279 10.25 -1.50 0.80
CA ARG A 279 10.38 -1.97 -0.57
C ARG A 279 9.15 -2.80 -0.88
N ARG A 280 8.49 -2.53 -2.01
CA ARG A 280 7.70 -3.55 -2.71
C ARG A 280 8.63 -4.76 -2.74
N ASP A 281 8.21 -5.92 -2.25
CA ASP A 281 9.06 -7.10 -2.22
C ASP A 281 9.36 -7.51 -3.68
N GLY A 282 10.31 -6.82 -4.29
CA GLY A 282 11.02 -7.21 -5.49
C GLY A 282 12.22 -8.01 -5.02
N GLY A 283 12.18 -9.31 -5.28
CA GLY A 283 13.39 -10.09 -5.54
C GLY A 283 14.33 -10.40 -4.38
N VAL A 284 13.86 -10.54 -3.14
CA VAL A 284 14.66 -11.25 -2.11
C VAL A 284 13.78 -12.26 -1.39
N THR A 285 14.00 -13.52 -1.75
CA THR A 285 13.64 -14.71 -0.98
C THR A 285 14.15 -14.53 0.45
N ASN A 286 13.29 -14.10 1.37
CA ASN A 286 13.51 -14.30 2.79
C ASN A 286 13.00 -15.71 3.13
N PRO A 287 13.82 -16.61 3.67
CA PRO A 287 13.48 -18.02 3.85
C PRO A 287 12.48 -18.29 4.99
N ASP A 288 12.02 -17.26 5.71
CA ASP A 288 11.19 -17.43 6.92
C ASP A 288 9.77 -16.87 6.78
N THR A 289 8.99 -17.44 5.88
CA THR A 289 7.53 -17.52 6.06
C THR A 289 7.03 -18.86 5.50
N SER A 290 7.62 -19.94 6.01
CA SER A 290 7.12 -21.29 5.80
C SER A 290 5.88 -21.53 6.64
N GLN A 291 4.70 -21.32 6.05
CA GLN A 291 3.54 -22.17 6.31
C GLN A 291 2.43 -22.13 5.23
N GLY A 292 2.73 -21.70 3.99
CA GLY A 292 1.71 -21.56 2.94
C GLY A 292 1.99 -22.13 1.54
N SER A 293 3.24 -22.21 1.05
CA SER A 293 3.47 -22.69 -0.33
C SER A 293 4.50 -23.82 -0.40
N ARG A 294 4.01 -25.00 -0.75
CA ARG A 294 4.76 -26.22 -1.07
C ARG A 294 5.63 -26.02 -2.31
N GLY A 295 6.75 -25.29 -2.20
CA GLY A 295 7.70 -25.12 -3.31
C GLY A 295 7.13 -24.44 -4.56
N LEU A 296 6.16 -23.52 -4.40
CA LEU A 296 5.59 -22.75 -5.51
C LEU A 296 5.88 -21.26 -5.33
N ARG A 297 6.25 -20.59 -6.43
CA ARG A 297 6.24 -19.14 -6.58
C ARG A 297 4.97 -18.76 -7.33
N GLN A 298 4.10 -17.97 -6.72
CA GLN A 298 2.79 -17.67 -7.27
C GLN A 298 2.67 -16.17 -7.47
N TYR A 299 2.26 -15.74 -8.65
CA TYR A 299 2.16 -14.34 -9.04
C TYR A 299 0.79 -14.07 -9.66
N TYR A 300 0.42 -12.80 -9.76
CA TYR A 300 -0.67 -12.36 -10.65
C TYR A 300 -0.20 -11.29 -11.64
N LEU A 301 -0.73 -11.35 -12.85
CA LEU A 301 -0.58 -10.32 -13.86
C LEU A 301 -1.89 -9.55 -13.96
N TYR A 302 -1.88 -8.28 -13.55
CA TYR A 302 -3.05 -7.43 -13.64
C TYR A 302 -3.16 -6.79 -15.02
N LEU A 303 -4.28 -7.05 -15.69
CA LEU A 303 -4.56 -6.54 -17.03
C LEU A 303 -5.61 -5.43 -16.92
N ALA A 304 -5.12 -4.19 -16.90
CA ALA A 304 -5.96 -2.99 -16.87
C ALA A 304 -6.36 -2.60 -18.30
N PHE A 305 -7.51 -3.07 -18.76
CA PHE A 305 -8.07 -2.64 -20.05
C PHE A 305 -8.73 -1.27 -19.87
N THR A 306 -8.00 -0.17 -20.09
CA THR A 306 -8.61 1.16 -20.19
C THR A 306 -9.25 1.29 -21.57
N ALA A 307 -10.58 1.38 -21.63
CA ALA A 307 -11.26 1.80 -22.85
C ALA A 307 -10.65 3.15 -23.30
N GLY A 308 -10.00 3.14 -24.48
CA GLY A 308 -9.06 4.19 -24.87
C GLY A 308 -9.72 5.54 -25.12
N ALA A 309 -9.25 6.57 -24.42
CA ALA A 309 -9.16 7.92 -24.97
C ALA A 309 -7.75 8.09 -25.55
N ARG A 310 -7.57 7.68 -26.81
CA ARG A 310 -6.46 8.09 -27.67
C ARG A 310 -6.99 8.20 -29.09
N SER A 311 -7.19 9.43 -29.56
CA SER A 311 -7.19 9.76 -30.98
C SER A 311 -6.41 11.07 -31.20
N ASP A 312 -5.72 11.10 -32.33
CA ASP A 312 -4.63 11.98 -32.74
C ASP A 312 -4.87 13.51 -32.63
N PRO A 313 -3.78 14.30 -32.52
CA PRO A 313 -3.84 15.76 -32.56
C PRO A 313 -3.83 16.26 -34.00
N LEU A 314 -4.90 16.08 -34.79
CA LEU A 314 -5.14 16.89 -36.01
C LEU A 314 -6.56 16.71 -36.61
N ALA A 315 -7.60 17.34 -36.05
CA ALA A 315 -8.83 17.70 -36.78
C ALA A 315 -9.73 18.62 -35.93
N PRO A 316 -10.44 19.61 -36.53
CA PRO A 316 -11.32 20.51 -35.80
C PRO A 316 -12.68 19.85 -35.49
N ALA A 317 -13.21 20.16 -34.31
CA ALA A 317 -14.49 19.67 -33.81
C ALA A 317 -15.70 20.20 -34.60
N PRO A 318 -16.81 19.45 -34.57
CA PRO A 318 -18.11 20.07 -34.27
C PRO A 318 -18.75 19.42 -33.04
N GLY A 319 -19.49 20.24 -32.30
CA GLY A 319 -19.95 19.97 -30.94
C GLY A 319 -21.05 18.93 -30.78
N GLY A 320 -21.29 18.56 -29.52
CA GLY A 320 -22.45 17.80 -29.10
C GLY A 320 -22.28 17.07 -27.77
N GLY A 321 -22.73 17.70 -26.68
CA GLY A 321 -23.33 17.04 -25.52
C GLY A 321 -22.44 16.17 -24.62
N LEU A 322 -21.94 16.74 -23.52
CA LEU A 322 -21.43 16.00 -22.36
C LEU A 322 -22.57 15.24 -21.68
N GLY A 323 -22.63 13.94 -21.94
CA GLY A 323 -23.48 12.98 -21.23
C GLY A 323 -22.90 12.60 -19.87
N ILE A 324 -23.80 12.63 -18.88
CA ILE A 324 -23.68 12.25 -17.47
C ILE A 324 -23.07 10.85 -17.31
N ILE A 325 -22.08 10.68 -16.43
CA ILE A 325 -21.54 9.35 -16.07
C ILE A 325 -22.05 8.95 -14.68
N GLY A 326 -23.04 8.08 -14.70
CA GLY A 326 -23.61 7.41 -13.55
C GLY A 326 -24.71 6.48 -14.03
N SER A 327 -24.36 5.26 -14.45
CA SER A 327 -25.21 4.06 -14.50
C SER A 327 -24.44 2.95 -15.21
N GLY A 328 -24.37 1.76 -14.60
CA GLY A 328 -23.85 0.56 -15.26
C GLY A 328 -24.61 0.28 -16.55
N ARG A 329 -23.87 0.19 -17.65
CA ARG A 329 -24.30 -0.47 -18.88
C ARG A 329 -23.11 -1.32 -19.34
N GLY A 330 -23.39 -2.57 -19.65
CA GLY A 330 -22.38 -3.59 -19.96
C GLY A 330 -21.40 -3.12 -21.03
N ALA A 331 -20.15 -3.58 -20.91
CA ALA A 331 -19.11 -3.38 -21.91
C ALA A 331 -19.68 -3.71 -23.29
N THR A 332 -19.46 -2.81 -24.25
CA THR A 332 -19.88 -3.07 -25.63
C THR A 332 -19.20 -4.37 -26.12
N SER A 333 -19.85 -5.12 -27.00
CA SER A 333 -19.28 -6.37 -27.53
C SER A 333 -17.89 -6.16 -28.17
N ALA A 334 -17.60 -4.94 -28.64
CA ALA A 334 -16.31 -4.55 -29.20
C ALA A 334 -15.24 -4.38 -28.12
N GLU A 335 -15.54 -3.72 -27.00
CA GLU A 335 -14.60 -3.57 -25.87
C GLU A 335 -14.24 -4.94 -25.25
N THR A 336 -15.22 -5.84 -25.17
CA THR A 336 -15.00 -7.21 -24.67
C THR A 336 -14.12 -8.01 -25.64
N ALA A 337 -14.26 -7.82 -26.95
CA ALA A 337 -13.41 -8.46 -27.96
C ALA A 337 -11.97 -7.92 -27.90
N GLN A 338 -11.80 -6.60 -27.78
CA GLN A 338 -10.49 -5.96 -27.65
C GLN A 338 -9.74 -6.39 -26.38
N ALA A 339 -10.45 -6.48 -25.25
CA ALA A 339 -9.86 -6.96 -24.00
C ALA A 339 -9.37 -8.42 -24.11
N ARG A 340 -10.10 -9.28 -24.85
CA ARG A 340 -9.67 -10.67 -25.12
C ARG A 340 -8.42 -10.71 -25.98
N GLU A 341 -8.31 -9.85 -26.99
CA GLU A 341 -7.14 -9.79 -27.86
C GLU A 341 -5.88 -9.37 -27.08
N TRP A 342 -5.97 -8.30 -26.28
CA TRP A 342 -4.84 -7.87 -25.44
C TRP A 342 -4.47 -8.91 -24.38
N LYS A 343 -5.45 -9.67 -23.85
CA LYS A 343 -5.19 -10.80 -22.94
C LYS A 343 -4.41 -11.92 -23.64
N LEU A 344 -4.72 -12.21 -24.91
CA LEU A 344 -3.97 -13.16 -25.74
C LEU A 344 -2.56 -12.66 -26.07
N ASP A 345 -2.41 -11.36 -26.35
CA ASP A 345 -1.10 -10.75 -26.58
C ASP A 345 -0.22 -10.81 -25.32
N ALA A 346 -0.76 -10.47 -24.16
CA ALA A 346 -0.04 -10.58 -22.89
C ALA A 346 0.43 -12.01 -22.58
N LEU A 347 -0.36 -13.03 -22.98
CA LEU A 347 0.06 -14.42 -22.86
C LEU A 347 1.23 -14.75 -23.81
N ALA A 348 1.17 -14.28 -25.05
CA ALA A 348 2.25 -14.49 -26.01
C ALA A 348 3.56 -13.81 -25.55
N ASP A 349 3.47 -12.55 -25.10
CA ASP A 349 4.61 -11.78 -24.62
C ASP A 349 5.23 -12.44 -23.36
N LEU A 350 4.41 -13.02 -22.49
CA LEU A 350 4.89 -13.80 -21.34
C LEU A 350 5.77 -14.99 -21.78
N PHE A 351 5.41 -15.69 -22.85
CA PHE A 351 6.20 -16.81 -23.36
C PHE A 351 7.45 -16.37 -24.16
N ASP A 352 7.46 -15.16 -24.71
CA ASP A 352 8.65 -14.61 -25.34
C ASP A 352 9.73 -14.24 -24.31
N ASP A 353 9.30 -13.77 -23.12
CA ASP A 353 10.21 -13.36 -22.06
C ASP A 353 10.64 -14.49 -21.11
N VAL A 354 9.86 -15.57 -21.03
CA VAL A 354 10.10 -16.69 -20.11
C VAL A 354 10.56 -17.94 -20.87
N ASP A 355 11.83 -18.30 -20.68
CA ASP A 355 12.42 -19.50 -21.31
C ASP A 355 12.04 -20.76 -20.52
N VAL A 356 10.97 -21.43 -20.94
CA VAL A 356 10.48 -22.69 -20.35
C VAL A 356 10.27 -23.77 -21.38
N ASN A 357 10.72 -24.99 -21.09
CA ASN A 357 10.53 -26.14 -21.98
C ASN A 357 9.08 -26.65 -22.00
N GLN A 358 8.37 -26.51 -20.88
CA GLN A 358 7.00 -27.02 -20.70
C GLN A 358 6.16 -26.03 -19.88
N ALA A 359 4.91 -25.83 -20.26
CA ALA A 359 3.95 -25.04 -19.48
C ALA A 359 2.54 -25.61 -19.57
N ILE A 360 1.71 -25.32 -18.57
CA ILE A 360 0.26 -25.59 -18.60
C ILE A 360 -0.49 -24.26 -18.55
N VAL A 361 -1.47 -24.08 -19.45
CA VAL A 361 -2.33 -22.90 -19.48
C VAL A 361 -3.78 -23.33 -19.22
N HIS A 362 -4.38 -22.85 -18.13
CA HIS A 362 -5.79 -23.13 -17.81
C HIS A 362 -6.69 -22.02 -18.33
N VAL A 363 -7.68 -22.39 -19.13
CA VAL A 363 -8.68 -21.46 -19.71
C VAL A 363 -10.09 -21.74 -19.19
N GLY A 364 -11.00 -20.79 -19.34
CA GLY A 364 -12.36 -20.82 -18.80
C GLY A 364 -13.46 -21.21 -19.80
N GLY A 365 -13.12 -21.47 -21.07
CA GLY A 365 -14.08 -21.86 -22.11
C GLY A 365 -13.43 -22.42 -23.37
N MET A 366 -14.22 -23.12 -24.19
CA MET A 366 -13.72 -23.73 -25.44
C MET A 366 -13.25 -22.69 -26.46
N THR A 367 -13.94 -21.56 -26.58
CA THR A 367 -13.50 -20.47 -27.46
C THR A 367 -12.15 -19.89 -27.04
N ALA A 368 -11.89 -19.80 -25.73
CA ALA A 368 -10.60 -19.35 -25.22
C ALA A 368 -9.50 -20.40 -25.46
N LEU A 369 -9.83 -21.68 -25.33
CA LEU A 369 -8.93 -22.80 -25.66
C LEU A 369 -8.41 -22.69 -27.09
N ASP A 370 -9.32 -22.61 -28.06
CA ASP A 370 -8.96 -22.56 -29.48
C ASP A 370 -8.15 -21.30 -29.81
N ALA A 371 -8.54 -20.15 -29.25
CA ALA A 371 -7.85 -18.88 -29.46
C ALA A 371 -6.42 -18.90 -28.90
N VAL A 372 -6.22 -19.43 -27.69
CA VAL A 372 -4.90 -19.56 -27.06
C VAL A 372 -4.04 -20.53 -27.85
N VAL A 373 -4.58 -21.69 -28.24
CA VAL A 373 -3.84 -22.70 -29.04
C VAL A 373 -3.38 -22.10 -30.37
N TYR A 374 -4.27 -21.42 -31.08
CA TYR A 374 -3.94 -20.76 -32.34
C TYR A 374 -2.87 -19.67 -32.17
N LYS A 375 -3.02 -18.81 -31.16
CA LYS A 375 -2.08 -17.72 -30.88
C LYS A 375 -0.68 -18.25 -30.55
N LEU A 376 -0.57 -19.23 -29.66
CA LEU A 376 0.72 -19.81 -29.27
C LEU A 376 1.37 -20.57 -30.43
N ALA A 377 0.59 -21.31 -31.23
CA ALA A 377 1.10 -21.98 -32.43
C ALA A 377 1.66 -20.98 -33.46
N SER A 378 1.01 -19.81 -33.62
CA SER A 378 1.51 -18.74 -34.52
C SER A 378 2.85 -18.14 -34.08
N ARG A 379 3.19 -18.24 -32.79
CA ARG A 379 4.47 -17.82 -32.22
C ARG A 379 5.53 -18.94 -32.23
N GLY A 380 5.24 -20.09 -32.84
CA GLY A 380 6.17 -21.22 -32.93
C GLY A 380 6.23 -22.12 -31.70
N LEU A 381 5.28 -21.98 -30.78
CA LEU A 381 5.15 -22.85 -29.60
C LEU A 381 4.31 -24.08 -29.92
N GLU A 382 4.64 -25.24 -29.35
CA GLU A 382 3.86 -26.47 -29.55
C GLU A 382 2.68 -26.50 -28.56
N ALA A 383 1.57 -25.86 -28.95
CA ALA A 383 0.34 -25.84 -28.16
C ALA A 383 -0.49 -27.12 -28.36
N ILE A 384 -0.83 -27.80 -27.27
CA ILE A 384 -1.58 -29.07 -27.24
C ILE A 384 -2.90 -28.84 -26.47
N PRO A 385 -4.07 -28.93 -27.11
CA PRO A 385 -5.34 -28.79 -26.41
C PRO A 385 -5.68 -30.05 -25.59
N LEU A 386 -6.24 -29.85 -24.40
CA LEU A 386 -6.81 -30.89 -23.55
C LEU A 386 -8.13 -30.39 -22.93
N HIS A 387 -9.26 -31.01 -23.30
CA HIS A 387 -10.57 -30.58 -22.82
C HIS A 387 -11.49 -31.74 -22.40
N GLY A 388 -12.55 -31.40 -21.67
CA GLY A 388 -13.50 -32.33 -21.04
C GLY A 388 -14.11 -33.33 -22.02
N ASP A 389 -14.51 -32.83 -23.19
CA ASP A 389 -15.22 -33.61 -24.22
C ASP A 389 -14.33 -34.61 -24.99
N MET A 390 -13.01 -34.60 -24.80
CA MET A 390 -12.12 -35.56 -25.45
C MET A 390 -12.36 -36.98 -24.90
N ASN A 391 -12.41 -37.97 -25.79
CA ASN A 391 -12.45 -39.37 -25.39
C ASN A 391 -11.14 -39.79 -24.70
N ALA A 392 -11.17 -40.90 -23.94
CA ALA A 392 -10.03 -41.34 -23.14
C ALA A 392 -8.74 -41.56 -23.97
N GLY A 393 -8.87 -42.11 -25.19
CA GLY A 393 -7.74 -42.35 -26.09
C GLY A 393 -7.09 -41.04 -26.58
N SER A 394 -7.90 -40.04 -26.92
CA SER A 394 -7.42 -38.73 -27.37
C SER A 394 -6.78 -37.95 -26.22
N LYS A 395 -7.34 -38.03 -25.01
CA LYS A 395 -6.72 -37.47 -23.79
C LYS A 395 -5.35 -38.08 -23.54
N LEU A 396 -5.24 -39.41 -23.63
CA LEU A 396 -3.98 -40.13 -23.46
C LEU A 396 -2.96 -39.75 -24.55
N ALA A 397 -3.40 -39.60 -25.80
CA ALA A 397 -2.54 -39.18 -26.91
C ALA A 397 -2.00 -37.75 -26.70
N ALA A 398 -2.83 -36.81 -26.24
CA ALA A 398 -2.42 -35.45 -25.91
C ALA A 398 -1.38 -35.41 -24.78
N LEU A 399 -1.61 -36.17 -23.70
CA LEU A 399 -0.68 -36.30 -22.58
C LEU A 399 0.65 -36.95 -23.01
N ASN A 400 0.61 -37.99 -23.84
CA ASN A 400 1.82 -38.61 -24.38
C ASN A 400 2.61 -37.66 -25.28
N LYS A 401 1.92 -36.85 -26.10
CA LYS A 401 2.55 -35.82 -26.94
C LYS A 401 3.24 -34.74 -26.08
N PHE A 402 2.62 -34.33 -24.97
CA PHE A 402 3.19 -33.39 -24.02
C PHE A 402 4.43 -33.95 -23.30
N ARG A 403 4.39 -35.24 -22.92
CA ARG A 403 5.52 -35.95 -22.28
C ARG A 403 6.70 -36.21 -23.20
N GLY A 404 6.47 -36.36 -24.50
CA GLY A 404 7.52 -36.63 -25.48
C GLY A 404 8.58 -35.52 -25.50
N THR A 405 9.84 -35.85 -25.75
CA THR A 405 10.88 -34.85 -26.06
C THR A 405 10.63 -34.25 -27.45
N SER A 406 10.93 -32.96 -27.63
CA SER A 406 10.79 -32.31 -28.94
C SER A 406 11.68 -33.01 -29.98
N SER A 407 11.18 -33.19 -31.20
CA SER A 407 11.83 -34.03 -32.22
C SER A 407 13.24 -33.54 -32.52
N VAL A 408 14.23 -34.44 -32.42
CA VAL A 408 15.67 -34.18 -32.68
C VAL A 408 15.94 -33.69 -34.11
N LEU A 409 14.97 -33.86 -35.02
CA LEU A 409 15.04 -33.36 -36.41
C LEU A 409 14.77 -31.85 -36.53
N MET A 410 14.11 -31.23 -35.55
CA MET A 410 13.84 -29.80 -35.52
C MET A 410 14.96 -29.10 -34.75
N ARG A 411 15.78 -28.34 -35.47
CA ARG A 411 16.99 -27.66 -34.97
C ARG A 411 16.74 -26.55 -33.92
N GLN A 412 15.50 -26.38 -33.46
CA GLN A 412 15.11 -25.36 -32.48
C GLN A 412 14.28 -26.00 -31.35
N PRO A 413 14.63 -25.78 -30.07
CA PRO A 413 13.81 -26.20 -28.95
C PRO A 413 12.51 -25.36 -28.92
N SER A 414 11.38 -25.96 -29.30
CA SER A 414 10.06 -25.36 -29.13
C SER A 414 9.48 -25.72 -27.77
N ALA A 415 9.11 -24.73 -26.97
CA ALA A 415 8.41 -24.96 -25.72
C ALA A 415 7.06 -25.66 -25.97
N LYS A 416 6.73 -26.64 -25.12
CA LYS A 416 5.45 -27.36 -25.18
C LYS A 416 4.46 -26.76 -24.22
N VAL A 417 3.28 -26.39 -24.71
CA VAL A 417 2.25 -25.77 -23.89
C VAL A 417 0.99 -26.62 -23.91
N LEU A 418 0.60 -27.18 -22.76
CA LEU A 418 -0.66 -27.90 -22.62
C LEU A 418 -1.75 -26.90 -22.24
N VAL A 419 -2.71 -26.67 -23.13
CA VAL A 419 -3.83 -25.75 -22.88
C VAL A 419 -5.03 -26.57 -22.40
N VAL A 420 -5.53 -26.29 -21.20
CA VAL A 420 -6.48 -27.13 -20.47
C VAL A 420 -7.79 -26.40 -20.22
N TYR A 421 -8.91 -27.06 -20.52
CA TYR A 421 -10.26 -26.61 -20.19
C TYR A 421 -11.08 -27.74 -19.57
N ASP A 422 -11.65 -27.51 -18.39
CA ASP A 422 -12.60 -28.42 -17.72
C ASP A 422 -12.08 -29.88 -17.52
N VAL A 423 -10.76 -30.03 -17.34
CA VAL A 423 -10.09 -31.30 -17.06
C VAL A 423 -9.05 -31.10 -15.97
N GLN A 424 -8.99 -32.04 -15.02
CA GLN A 424 -7.93 -32.07 -14.02
C GLN A 424 -6.73 -32.86 -14.54
N VAL A 425 -5.56 -32.22 -14.58
CA VAL A 425 -4.29 -32.87 -14.91
C VAL A 425 -3.68 -33.40 -13.61
N LYS A 426 -3.48 -34.72 -13.51
CA LYS A 426 -2.92 -35.32 -12.29
C LYS A 426 -1.40 -35.35 -12.40
N THR A 427 -0.72 -35.20 -11.26
CA THR A 427 0.75 -35.27 -11.15
C THR A 427 1.40 -36.53 -11.74
N PRO A 428 0.82 -37.75 -11.69
CA PRO A 428 1.42 -38.90 -12.39
C PRO A 428 1.30 -38.84 -13.92
N ASP A 429 0.36 -38.05 -14.46
CA ASP A 429 0.06 -38.01 -15.88
C ASP A 429 1.03 -37.09 -16.66
N VAL A 430 1.69 -36.16 -15.95
CA VAL A 430 2.65 -35.20 -16.50
C VAL A 430 3.90 -35.11 -15.64
N SER A 431 5.07 -34.89 -16.26
CA SER A 431 6.28 -34.52 -15.50
C SER A 431 6.07 -33.19 -14.78
N GLN A 432 6.90 -32.91 -13.75
CA GLN A 432 6.89 -31.61 -13.09
C GLN A 432 6.95 -30.48 -14.13
N VAL A 433 5.99 -29.58 -14.09
CA VAL A 433 5.89 -28.46 -15.04
C VAL A 433 6.47 -27.20 -14.40
N PRO A 434 7.42 -26.50 -15.04
CA PRO A 434 8.06 -25.32 -14.45
C PRO A 434 7.14 -24.09 -14.39
N LEU A 435 6.18 -23.97 -15.33
CA LEU A 435 5.27 -22.83 -15.40
C LEU A 435 3.81 -23.27 -15.56
N ILE A 436 2.94 -22.73 -14.72
CA ILE A 436 1.48 -22.83 -14.84
C ILE A 436 0.90 -21.43 -14.99
N VAL A 437 0.12 -21.22 -16.03
CA VAL A 437 -0.58 -19.95 -16.26
C VAL A 437 -2.08 -20.20 -16.10
N ASN A 438 -2.70 -19.58 -15.11
CA ASN A 438 -4.14 -19.48 -15.04
C ASN A 438 -4.57 -18.30 -15.90
N TYR A 439 -4.80 -18.58 -17.20
CA TYR A 439 -5.28 -17.58 -18.14
C TYR A 439 -6.66 -17.08 -17.72
N ASP A 440 -7.54 -17.98 -17.29
CA ASP A 440 -8.77 -17.63 -16.57
C ASP A 440 -8.70 -18.23 -15.15
N LEU A 441 -9.05 -17.43 -14.14
CA LEU A 441 -9.12 -17.91 -12.76
C LEU A 441 -10.18 -19.01 -12.61
N PRO A 442 -10.00 -19.94 -11.65
CA PRO A 442 -10.98 -20.98 -11.40
C PRO A 442 -12.31 -20.42 -10.94
N LYS A 443 -13.40 -21.15 -11.19
CA LYS A 443 -14.76 -20.74 -10.78
C LYS A 443 -14.99 -20.92 -9.27
N ALA A 444 -14.23 -21.82 -8.66
CA ALA A 444 -14.26 -22.12 -7.23
C ALA A 444 -12.82 -22.15 -6.68
N VAL A 445 -12.65 -21.78 -5.40
CA VAL A 445 -11.32 -21.74 -4.79
C VAL A 445 -10.69 -23.12 -4.73
N GLU A 446 -11.50 -24.17 -4.52
CA GLU A 446 -11.07 -25.56 -4.39
C GLU A 446 -10.39 -26.10 -5.66
N GLU A 447 -10.81 -25.63 -6.85
CA GLU A 447 -10.21 -26.01 -8.12
C GLU A 447 -8.77 -25.50 -8.27
N TYR A 448 -8.41 -24.41 -7.59
CA TYR A 448 -7.10 -23.79 -7.69
C TYR A 448 -5.97 -24.75 -7.31
N ALA A 449 -6.14 -25.51 -6.21
CA ALA A 449 -5.16 -26.49 -5.76
C ALA A 449 -4.90 -27.58 -6.82
N HIS A 450 -5.95 -28.02 -7.51
CA HIS A 450 -5.83 -29.02 -8.57
C HIS A 450 -5.12 -28.46 -9.80
N ARG A 451 -5.31 -27.17 -10.12
CA ARG A 451 -4.64 -26.51 -11.24
C ARG A 451 -3.15 -26.33 -11.03
N VAL A 452 -2.70 -26.03 -9.81
CA VAL A 452 -1.29 -25.76 -9.49
C VAL A 452 -0.50 -27.01 -9.10
N ALA A 453 -1.18 -28.13 -8.82
CA ALA A 453 -0.55 -29.37 -8.37
C ALA A 453 0.59 -29.89 -9.30
N PRO A 454 0.49 -29.81 -10.64
CA PRO A 454 1.56 -30.25 -11.54
C PRO A 454 2.89 -29.47 -11.43
N ALA A 455 2.87 -28.27 -10.83
CA ALA A 455 4.08 -27.46 -10.63
C ALA A 455 4.85 -27.82 -9.35
N ILE A 456 4.23 -28.59 -8.45
CA ILE A 456 4.85 -28.98 -7.18
C ILE A 456 5.79 -30.15 -7.42
N ALA A 457 7.10 -29.92 -7.29
CA ALA A 457 8.11 -30.98 -7.36
C ALA A 457 8.00 -31.94 -6.18
N SER A 458 8.04 -33.25 -6.43
CA SER A 458 8.01 -34.29 -5.37
C SER A 458 9.16 -34.17 -4.35
N ASN A 459 10.29 -33.57 -4.75
CA ASN A 459 11.48 -33.38 -3.91
C ASN A 459 11.76 -31.91 -3.56
N TYR A 460 10.86 -30.97 -3.93
CA TYR A 460 11.03 -29.53 -3.72
C TYR A 460 12.34 -28.91 -4.24
N SER A 461 13.05 -29.59 -5.15
CA SER A 461 14.38 -29.16 -5.62
C SER A 461 14.34 -27.96 -6.58
N ARG A 462 13.23 -27.78 -7.31
CA ARG A 462 12.95 -26.61 -8.14
C ARG A 462 11.56 -26.10 -7.83
N ALA A 463 11.47 -24.80 -7.51
CA ALA A 463 10.18 -24.17 -7.26
C ALA A 463 9.45 -23.94 -8.58
N GLY A 464 8.23 -24.47 -8.70
CA GLY A 464 7.38 -24.20 -9.86
C GLY A 464 6.78 -22.80 -9.80
N VAL A 465 6.51 -22.21 -10.95
CA VAL A 465 5.94 -20.85 -11.08
C VAL A 465 4.48 -20.94 -11.48
N VAL A 466 3.64 -20.15 -10.82
CA VAL A 466 2.23 -19.98 -11.16
C VAL A 466 1.97 -18.51 -11.47
N VAL A 467 1.38 -18.20 -12.62
CA VAL A 467 0.98 -16.84 -13.00
C VAL A 467 -0.54 -16.80 -13.18
N ASN A 468 -1.20 -15.91 -12.45
CA ASN A 468 -2.65 -15.73 -12.51
C ASN A 468 -3.01 -14.48 -13.28
N PHE A 469 -3.73 -14.59 -14.40
CA PHE A 469 -4.20 -13.41 -15.11
C PHE A 469 -5.42 -12.86 -14.40
N VAL A 470 -5.36 -11.58 -14.03
CA VAL A 470 -6.42 -10.89 -13.29
C VAL A 470 -6.88 -9.71 -14.14
N THR A 471 -8.15 -9.69 -14.50
CA THR A 471 -8.75 -8.58 -15.22
C THR A 471 -9.49 -7.64 -14.27
N ALA A 472 -9.61 -6.37 -14.65
CA ALA A 472 -10.36 -5.39 -13.85
C ALA A 472 -11.88 -5.67 -13.82
N THR A 473 -12.38 -6.44 -14.78
CA THR A 473 -13.80 -6.69 -15.03
C THR A 473 -14.09 -8.19 -14.96
N GLY A 474 -15.03 -8.63 -14.12
CA GLY A 474 -15.46 -10.03 -14.09
C GLY A 474 -15.21 -10.79 -12.80
N GLY A 475 -14.88 -10.11 -11.69
CA GLY A 475 -14.77 -10.75 -10.37
C GLY A 475 -13.43 -11.43 -10.10
N ASP A 476 -12.46 -11.32 -11.01
CA ASP A 476 -11.13 -11.95 -10.89
C ASP A 476 -10.37 -11.47 -9.65
N VAL A 477 -10.50 -10.18 -9.30
CA VAL A 477 -9.83 -9.59 -8.14
C VAL A 477 -10.36 -10.20 -6.84
N GLU A 478 -11.69 -10.36 -6.74
CA GLU A 478 -12.37 -10.99 -5.62
C GLU A 478 -12.04 -12.48 -5.53
N MET A 479 -11.99 -13.18 -6.68
CA MET A 479 -11.62 -14.59 -6.74
C MET A 479 -10.17 -14.81 -6.30
N LEU A 480 -9.22 -14.00 -6.79
CA LEU A 480 -7.82 -14.09 -6.36
C LEU A 480 -7.69 -13.84 -4.85
N ARG A 481 -8.39 -12.83 -4.30
CA ARG A 481 -8.41 -12.58 -2.86
C ARG A 481 -9.00 -13.75 -2.06
N SER A 482 -10.02 -14.40 -2.61
CA SER A 482 -10.64 -15.59 -2.00
C SER A 482 -9.66 -16.77 -1.98
N ILE A 483 -8.92 -16.98 -3.07
CA ILE A 483 -7.85 -17.98 -3.17
C ILE A 483 -6.72 -17.69 -2.15
N GLU A 484 -6.24 -16.44 -2.08
CA GLU A 484 -5.24 -16.02 -1.10
C GLU A 484 -5.69 -16.29 0.35
N CYS A 485 -6.94 -15.97 0.65
CA CYS A 485 -7.53 -16.17 1.97
C CYS A 485 -7.67 -17.66 2.32
N PHE A 486 -8.23 -18.45 1.40
CA PHE A 486 -8.54 -19.87 1.61
C PHE A 486 -7.26 -20.70 1.80
N TYR A 487 -6.27 -20.53 0.92
CA TYR A 487 -5.02 -21.28 0.99
C TYR A 487 -3.95 -20.62 1.86
N LYS A 488 -4.24 -19.43 2.42
CA LYS A 488 -3.28 -18.63 3.20
C LYS A 488 -1.98 -18.38 2.43
N ILE A 489 -2.11 -18.12 1.13
CA ILE A 489 -1.02 -17.80 0.23
C ILE A 489 -1.05 -16.31 -0.14
N LYS A 490 0.08 -15.80 -0.62
CA LYS A 490 0.16 -14.47 -1.20
C LYS A 490 0.68 -14.57 -2.62
N CYS A 491 -0.06 -13.98 -3.54
CA CYS A 491 0.33 -13.86 -4.93
C CYS A 491 0.75 -12.41 -5.15
N PRO A 492 2.05 -12.07 -5.14
CA PRO A 492 2.52 -10.76 -5.58
C PRO A 492 2.23 -10.52 -7.06
N GLU A 493 2.21 -9.25 -7.46
CA GLU A 493 2.19 -8.88 -8.87
C GLU A 493 3.47 -9.38 -9.56
N VAL A 494 3.36 -9.81 -10.81
CA VAL A 494 4.50 -10.25 -11.61
C VAL A 494 5.55 -9.12 -11.69
N PRO A 495 6.84 -9.39 -11.38
CA PRO A 495 7.91 -8.40 -11.48
C PRO A 495 8.08 -7.85 -12.90
N MET A 496 8.65 -6.64 -13.03
CA MET A 496 8.93 -6.03 -14.35
C MET A 496 9.93 -6.83 -15.19
N SER A 497 10.74 -7.69 -14.55
CA SER A 497 11.64 -8.63 -15.22
C SER A 497 11.03 -10.02 -15.16
N LEU A 498 10.39 -10.44 -16.24
CA LEU A 498 9.76 -11.76 -16.37
C LEU A 498 10.78 -12.91 -16.36
N ARG A 499 12.05 -12.63 -16.71
CA ARG A 499 13.14 -13.61 -16.68
C ARG A 499 13.53 -14.08 -15.29
N GLU A 500 13.18 -13.32 -14.25
CA GLU A 500 13.53 -13.63 -12.86
C GLU A 500 12.51 -14.55 -12.17
N ILE A 501 11.38 -14.84 -12.81
CA ILE A 501 10.29 -15.60 -12.18
C ILE A 501 10.55 -17.11 -12.21
N VAL A 502 11.17 -17.64 -13.28
CA VAL A 502 11.45 -19.09 -13.51
C VAL A 502 12.85 -19.50 -13.09
#